data_AF-A0A101XMH0-F1
#
_entry.id   AF-A0A101XMH0-F1
#
_cell.length_a   1.000
_cell.length_b   1.000
_cell.length_c   1.000
_cell.angle_alpha   90.00
_cell.angle_beta   90.00
_cell.angle_gamma   90.00
#
_symmetry.space_group_name_H-M   'P 1'
#
loop_
_entity.id
_entity.type
_entity.pdbx_description
1 polymer ?
#
loop_
_entity_poly.entity_id
_entity_poly.type
_entity_poly.pdbx_seq_one_letter_code
_entity_poly.pdbx_strand_id
1 'polypeptide(L)'
;MLRFGRSYITVSEIAQQFFCEYKLHMAIIEGKVETPSMEVGIVIHDEVFKGKSVDATEFLNIVRNNPVVIATLPLVVGIGDVVIVGIPDAVLFINGIAKAVIELKTSNKWLDRVFENENVQAQLYAYLINKLGLGRDPLIVIIKSKRDPGVVPSLRKSIYSAVVDYVNSAVELPAKVRFRDFTMYIDGFDRSIEARLRWALDYWLMRRDAQAMPSPGKCSVCEYRGNCPFKALE
;
A
#
# COMPACT_ATOMS: atom_id res chain seq x y z
N MET A 1 -20.66 11.29 10.63
CA MET A 1 -19.52 11.11 11.57
C MET A 1 -19.06 9.67 11.47
N LEU A 2 -17.76 9.41 11.33
CA LEU A 2 -17.23 8.05 11.21
C LEU A 2 -17.02 7.42 12.59
N ARG A 3 -16.89 6.08 12.61
CA ARG A 3 -16.55 5.31 13.81
C ARG A 3 -15.36 5.94 14.53
N PHE A 4 -15.44 6.01 15.86
CA PHE A 4 -14.46 6.69 16.73
C PHE A 4 -14.35 8.21 16.53
N GLY A 5 -15.38 8.86 15.96
CA GLY A 5 -15.40 10.32 15.79
C GLY A 5 -14.43 10.85 14.75
N ARG A 6 -13.95 10.00 13.83
CA ARG A 6 -12.91 10.38 12.86
C ARG A 6 -13.47 11.21 11.70
N SER A 7 -12.63 12.06 11.14
CA SER A 7 -12.91 12.89 9.96
C SER A 7 -12.43 12.27 8.64
N TYR A 8 -11.48 11.33 8.71
CA TYR A 8 -10.94 10.60 7.56
C TYR A 8 -10.52 9.19 7.96
N ILE A 9 -10.26 8.36 6.95
CA ILE A 9 -9.71 7.00 7.09
C ILE A 9 -8.50 6.90 6.18
N THR A 10 -7.49 6.15 6.59
CA THR A 10 -6.31 5.93 5.75
C THR A 10 -6.43 4.70 4.87
N VAL A 11 -5.75 4.70 3.72
CA VAL A 11 -5.66 3.52 2.83
C VAL A 11 -5.08 2.31 3.57
N SER A 12 -4.08 2.51 4.43
CA SER A 12 -3.46 1.43 5.22
C SER A 12 -4.41 0.83 6.25
N GLU A 13 -5.28 1.64 6.86
CA GLU A 13 -6.33 1.15 7.76
C GLU A 13 -7.37 0.31 7.01
N ILE A 14 -7.81 0.78 5.83
CA ILE A 14 -8.73 0.01 4.98
C ILE A 14 -8.08 -1.33 4.59
N ALA A 15 -6.83 -1.30 4.15
CA ALA A 15 -6.08 -2.51 3.80
C ALA A 15 -5.94 -3.48 5.00
N GLN A 16 -5.74 -2.96 6.21
CA GLN A 16 -5.64 -3.76 7.43
C GLN A 16 -6.93 -4.53 7.73
N GLN A 17 -8.11 -4.03 7.31
CA GLN A 17 -9.37 -4.76 7.43
C GLN A 17 -9.33 -6.11 6.70
N PHE A 18 -8.58 -6.21 5.60
CA PHE A 18 -8.40 -7.44 4.82
C PHE A 18 -7.32 -8.37 5.40
N PHE A 19 -6.45 -7.86 6.28
CA PHE A 19 -5.62 -8.74 7.10
C PHE A 19 -6.46 -9.35 8.22
N CYS A 20 -7.04 -8.51 9.08
CA CYS A 20 -8.01 -8.86 10.11
C CYS A 20 -8.59 -7.55 10.65
N GLU A 21 -9.87 -7.28 10.40
CA GLU A 21 -10.52 -6.05 10.86
C GLU A 21 -10.59 -5.95 12.39
N TYR A 22 -10.75 -7.07 13.09
CA TYR A 22 -10.70 -7.05 14.56
C TYR A 22 -9.33 -6.62 15.11
N LYS A 23 -8.22 -6.95 14.42
CA LYS A 23 -6.88 -6.44 14.78
C LYS A 23 -6.83 -4.91 14.65
N LEU A 24 -7.39 -4.37 13.57
CA LEU A 24 -7.48 -2.92 13.39
C LEU A 24 -8.33 -2.28 14.49
N HIS A 25 -9.47 -2.89 14.81
CA HIS A 25 -10.34 -2.43 15.88
C HIS A 25 -9.57 -2.33 17.20
N MET A 26 -8.92 -3.42 17.62
CA MET A 26 -8.07 -3.46 18.82
C MET A 26 -6.97 -2.39 18.78
N ALA A 27 -6.29 -2.21 17.65
CA ALA A 27 -5.25 -1.18 17.53
C ALA A 27 -5.76 0.26 17.74
N ILE A 28 -7.02 0.53 17.41
CA ILE A 28 -7.63 1.85 17.64
C ILE A 28 -8.06 2.00 19.10
N ILE A 29 -8.61 0.96 19.72
CA ILE A 29 -9.16 1.04 21.09
C ILE A 29 -8.10 0.86 22.18
N GLU A 30 -7.11 -0.02 21.98
CA GLU A 30 -6.05 -0.36 22.95
C GLU A 30 -4.74 0.39 22.65
N GLY A 31 -4.63 0.99 21.46
CA GLY A 31 -3.42 1.62 20.98
C GLY A 31 -2.58 0.68 20.10
N LYS A 32 -1.86 1.28 19.15
CA LYS A 32 -0.99 0.57 18.20
C LYS A 32 0.26 0.08 18.92
N VAL A 33 0.54 -1.22 18.84
CA VAL A 33 1.79 -1.81 19.35
C VAL A 33 2.87 -1.68 18.29
N GLU A 34 3.92 -0.92 18.58
CA GLU A 34 5.09 -0.84 17.71
C GLU A 34 6.03 -2.03 17.95
N THR A 35 6.70 -2.47 16.88
CA THR A 35 7.66 -3.57 16.96
C THR A 35 8.96 -3.16 16.27
N PRO A 36 10.14 -3.67 16.70
CA PRO A 36 11.41 -3.37 16.06
C PRO A 36 11.43 -3.70 14.56
N SER A 37 10.66 -4.71 14.16
CA SER A 37 10.48 -5.08 12.75
C SER A 37 9.79 -3.99 11.92
N MET A 38 8.88 -3.23 12.52
CA MET A 38 8.19 -2.11 11.85
C MET A 38 9.13 -0.93 11.67
N GLU A 39 9.92 -0.58 12.69
CA GLU A 39 10.92 0.50 12.63
C GLU A 39 11.94 0.26 11.51
N VAL A 40 12.53 -0.94 11.44
CA VAL A 40 13.46 -1.29 10.36
C VAL A 40 12.78 -1.22 8.98
N GLY A 41 11.52 -1.64 8.90
CA GLY A 41 10.72 -1.52 7.69
C GLY A 41 10.57 -0.07 7.23
N ILE A 42 10.21 0.84 8.15
CA ILE A 42 10.06 2.28 7.88
C ILE A 42 11.37 2.87 7.36
N VAL A 43 12.49 2.60 8.03
CA VAL A 43 13.82 3.10 7.60
C VAL A 43 14.16 2.64 6.18
N ILE A 44 13.87 1.38 5.84
CA ILE A 44 14.13 0.86 4.49
C ILE A 44 13.26 1.61 3.46
N HIS A 45 11.97 1.81 3.73
CA HIS A 45 11.08 2.53 2.82
C HIS A 45 11.55 3.97 2.59
N ASP A 46 11.81 4.70 3.67
CA ASP A 46 12.22 6.10 3.63
C ASP A 46 13.50 6.27 2.83
N GLU A 47 14.51 5.42 3.03
CA GLU A 47 15.79 5.55 2.31
C GLU A 47 15.70 5.08 0.84
N VAL A 48 14.87 4.08 0.52
CA VAL A 48 14.65 3.65 -0.87
C VAL A 48 13.99 4.76 -1.70
N PHE A 49 12.94 5.37 -1.17
CA PHE A 49 12.16 6.41 -1.87
C PHE A 49 12.57 7.84 -1.54
N LYS A 50 13.63 8.03 -0.76
CA LYS A 50 14.18 9.35 -0.41
C LYS A 50 14.36 10.22 -1.64
N GLY A 51 13.72 11.39 -1.65
CA GLY A 51 13.77 12.34 -2.75
C GLY A 51 13.86 13.78 -2.27
N LYS A 52 13.84 14.71 -3.24
CA LYS A 52 13.72 16.14 -2.94
C LYS A 52 12.27 16.44 -2.57
N SER A 53 12.05 17.03 -1.40
CA SER A 53 10.74 17.60 -1.05
C SER A 53 10.52 18.89 -1.83
N VAL A 54 9.32 19.02 -2.41
CA VAL A 54 8.91 20.15 -3.24
C VAL A 54 7.46 20.51 -2.91
N ASP A 55 7.05 21.73 -3.18
CA ASP A 55 5.64 22.12 -3.06
C ASP A 55 4.80 21.59 -4.24
N ALA A 56 3.48 21.78 -4.16
CA ALA A 56 2.56 21.30 -5.19
C ALA A 56 2.79 21.94 -6.57
N THR A 57 3.20 23.22 -6.63
CA THR A 57 3.45 23.93 -7.89
C THR A 57 4.71 23.40 -8.55
N GLU A 58 5.79 23.27 -7.78
CA GLU A 58 7.04 22.70 -8.25
C GLU A 58 6.85 21.24 -8.67
N PHE A 59 6.11 20.44 -7.89
CA PHE A 59 5.76 19.05 -8.24
C PHE A 59 5.06 18.97 -9.60
N LEU A 60 4.01 19.77 -9.84
CA LEU A 60 3.30 19.77 -11.11
C LEU A 60 4.20 20.18 -12.28
N ASN A 61 5.10 21.15 -12.07
CA ASN A 61 6.08 21.54 -13.08
C ASN A 61 7.07 20.42 -13.39
N ILE A 62 7.56 19.71 -12.38
CA ILE A 62 8.46 18.56 -12.57
C ILE A 62 7.74 17.46 -13.36
N VAL A 63 6.53 17.08 -12.95
CA VAL A 63 5.74 16.01 -13.59
C VAL A 63 5.38 16.34 -15.05
N ARG A 64 5.11 17.60 -15.37
CA ARG A 64 4.77 18.03 -16.74
C ARG A 64 5.98 18.13 -17.67
N ASN A 65 7.13 18.56 -17.16
CA ASN A 65 8.29 18.88 -17.99
C ASN A 65 9.33 17.76 -18.08
N ASN A 66 9.17 16.68 -17.31
CA ASN A 66 10.09 15.54 -17.35
C ASN A 66 9.36 14.30 -17.90
N PRO A 67 10.00 13.54 -18.81
CA PRO A 67 9.35 12.39 -19.45
C PRO A 67 9.04 11.26 -18.46
N VAL A 68 9.85 11.12 -17.40
CA VAL A 68 9.71 10.11 -16.35
C VAL A 68 9.92 10.77 -15.00
N VAL A 69 8.97 10.62 -14.09
CA VAL A 69 9.05 11.12 -12.71
C VAL A 69 8.56 10.04 -11.77
N ILE A 70 9.27 9.82 -10.67
CA ILE A 70 8.80 8.95 -9.59
C ILE A 70 8.67 9.82 -8.35
N ALA A 71 7.50 9.77 -7.72
CA ALA A 71 7.17 10.65 -6.61
C ALA A 71 6.32 9.96 -5.55
N THR A 72 6.58 10.32 -4.31
CA THR A 72 5.75 10.01 -3.15
C THR A 72 4.89 11.24 -2.87
N LEU A 73 3.57 11.08 -2.80
CA LEU A 73 2.64 12.20 -2.65
C LEU A 73 1.39 11.80 -1.86
N PRO A 74 0.82 12.71 -1.04
CA PRO A 74 -0.46 12.46 -0.39
C PRO A 74 -1.60 12.44 -1.42
N LEU A 75 -2.40 11.39 -1.35
CA LEU A 75 -3.64 11.23 -2.11
C LEU A 75 -4.81 11.44 -1.15
N VAL A 76 -5.67 12.41 -1.45
CA VAL A 76 -6.84 12.76 -0.63
C VAL A 76 -8.08 12.79 -1.50
N VAL A 77 -9.05 11.92 -1.24
CA VAL A 77 -10.26 11.78 -2.05
C VAL A 77 -11.50 11.68 -1.17
N GLY A 78 -12.54 12.45 -1.49
CA GLY A 78 -13.87 12.28 -0.93
C GLY A 78 -14.68 11.24 -1.69
N ILE A 79 -15.30 10.30 -0.97
CA ILE A 79 -16.18 9.26 -1.51
C ILE A 79 -17.46 9.24 -0.69
N GLY A 80 -18.52 9.82 -1.25
CA GLY A 80 -19.70 10.19 -0.46
C GLY A 80 -19.27 11.10 0.69
N ASP A 81 -19.68 10.76 1.91
CA ASP A 81 -19.36 11.52 3.12
C ASP A 81 -18.03 11.10 3.80
N VAL A 82 -17.22 10.27 3.13
CA VAL A 82 -15.97 9.73 3.68
C VAL A 82 -14.76 10.33 2.98
N VAL A 83 -13.82 10.89 3.75
CA VAL A 83 -12.51 11.29 3.23
C VAL A 83 -11.53 10.14 3.41
N ILE A 84 -10.91 9.71 2.31
CA ILE A 84 -9.85 8.71 2.30
C ILE A 84 -8.52 9.39 1.99
N VAL A 85 -7.51 9.08 2.81
CA VAL A 85 -6.16 9.62 2.70
C VAL A 85 -5.14 8.50 2.59
N GLY A 86 -4.07 8.70 1.84
CA GLY A 86 -2.90 7.85 1.99
C GLY A 86 -1.72 8.32 1.15
N ILE A 87 -0.57 7.72 1.41
CA ILE A 87 0.69 8.03 0.74
C ILE A 87 1.22 6.68 0.23
N PRO A 88 1.15 6.39 -1.08
CA PRO A 88 1.83 5.22 -1.63
C PRO A 88 3.34 5.38 -1.48
N ASP A 89 4.09 4.29 -1.44
CA ASP A 89 5.55 4.37 -1.36
C ASP A 89 6.12 5.16 -2.54
N ALA A 90 5.62 4.92 -3.76
CA ALA A 90 5.83 5.81 -4.89
C ALA A 90 4.77 5.67 -6.00
N VAL A 91 4.70 6.67 -6.87
CA VAL A 91 3.94 6.68 -8.11
C VAL A 91 4.86 7.02 -9.27
N LEU A 92 4.82 6.20 -10.32
CA LEU A 92 5.53 6.47 -11.58
C LEU A 92 4.62 7.29 -12.50
N PHE A 93 5.11 8.44 -12.92
CA PHE A 93 4.53 9.28 -13.96
C PHE A 93 5.37 9.16 -15.24
N ILE A 94 4.69 8.95 -16.36
CA ILE A 94 5.27 9.03 -17.71
C ILE A 94 4.52 10.10 -18.48
N ASN A 95 5.25 11.10 -18.98
CA ASN A 95 4.72 12.26 -19.70
C ASN A 95 3.54 12.92 -18.97
N GLY A 96 3.71 13.15 -17.66
CA GLY A 96 2.70 13.79 -16.82
C GLY A 96 1.54 12.90 -16.34
N ILE A 97 1.48 11.63 -16.75
CA ILE A 97 0.39 10.71 -16.44
C ILE A 97 0.88 9.63 -15.48
N ALA A 98 0.19 9.42 -14.36
CA ALA A 98 0.46 8.31 -13.45
C ALA A 98 0.20 6.97 -14.17
N LYS A 99 1.25 6.16 -14.31
CA LYS A 99 1.22 4.87 -14.99
C LYS A 99 1.32 3.67 -14.06
N ALA A 100 1.92 3.84 -12.88
CA ALA A 100 2.01 2.76 -11.91
C ALA A 100 2.03 3.28 -10.47
N VAL A 101 1.45 2.51 -9.56
CA VAL A 101 1.64 2.61 -8.11
C VAL A 101 2.68 1.58 -7.70
N ILE A 102 3.64 2.00 -6.88
CA ILE A 102 4.73 1.16 -6.38
C ILE A 102 4.58 1.06 -4.87
N GLU A 103 4.53 -0.17 -4.36
CA GLU A 103 4.51 -0.50 -2.93
C GLU A 103 5.66 -1.45 -2.61
N LEU A 104 6.54 -1.05 -1.70
CA LEU A 104 7.56 -1.90 -1.12
C LEU A 104 6.98 -2.66 0.08
N LYS A 105 7.38 -3.92 0.26
CA LYS A 105 7.04 -4.71 1.44
C LYS A 105 8.26 -5.53 1.85
N THR A 106 8.71 -5.33 3.08
CA THR A 106 9.89 -6.01 3.62
C THR A 106 9.51 -7.19 4.52
N SER A 107 10.12 -8.35 4.31
CA SER A 107 9.86 -9.56 5.09
C SER A 107 11.10 -10.46 5.16
N ASN A 108 11.23 -11.25 6.23
CA ASN A 108 12.27 -12.28 6.35
C ASN A 108 11.77 -13.69 6.00
N LYS A 109 10.46 -13.85 5.72
CA LYS A 109 9.84 -15.15 5.47
C LYS A 109 9.07 -15.22 4.15
N TRP A 110 8.32 -14.18 3.82
CA TRP A 110 7.32 -14.22 2.76
C TRP A 110 7.67 -13.26 1.62
N LEU A 111 8.59 -13.68 0.75
CA LEU A 111 9.04 -12.90 -0.42
C LEU A 111 8.41 -13.38 -1.73
N ASP A 112 7.86 -14.58 -1.72
CA ASP A 112 7.40 -15.34 -2.87
C ASP A 112 5.88 -15.24 -3.12
N ARG A 113 5.17 -14.46 -2.30
CA ARG A 113 3.73 -14.20 -2.38
C ARG A 113 3.38 -12.75 -2.06
N VAL A 114 2.28 -12.30 -2.63
CA VAL A 114 1.59 -11.06 -2.25
C VAL A 114 0.40 -11.43 -1.37
N PHE A 115 0.25 -10.75 -0.24
CA PHE A 115 -0.92 -10.94 0.63
C PHE A 115 -2.10 -10.08 0.16
N GLU A 116 -3.32 -10.53 0.45
CA GLU A 116 -4.54 -9.83 0.04
C GLU A 116 -4.56 -8.36 0.50
N ASN A 117 -4.17 -8.08 1.74
CA ASN A 117 -4.10 -6.71 2.25
C ASN A 117 -3.05 -5.85 1.52
N GLU A 118 -1.95 -6.44 1.05
CA GLU A 118 -0.93 -5.74 0.26
C GLU A 118 -1.48 -5.38 -1.12
N ASN A 119 -2.20 -6.31 -1.76
CA ASN A 119 -2.88 -6.07 -3.03
C ASN A 119 -3.97 -5.00 -2.89
N VAL A 120 -4.83 -5.10 -1.88
CA VAL A 120 -5.89 -4.10 -1.61
C VAL A 120 -5.30 -2.72 -1.38
N GLN A 121 -4.21 -2.61 -0.62
CA GLN A 121 -3.52 -1.33 -0.39
C GLN A 121 -3.11 -0.67 -1.72
N ALA A 122 -2.41 -1.41 -2.58
CA ALA A 122 -1.93 -0.89 -3.85
C ALA A 122 -3.09 -0.57 -4.83
N GLN A 123 -4.10 -1.44 -4.91
CA GLN A 123 -5.30 -1.22 -5.72
C GLN A 123 -6.09 0.02 -5.26
N LEU A 124 -6.17 0.28 -3.95
CA LEU A 124 -6.80 1.49 -3.42
C LEU A 124 -6.04 2.75 -3.83
N TYR A 125 -4.72 2.75 -3.78
CA TYR A 125 -3.93 3.88 -4.27
C TYR A 125 -4.15 4.13 -5.77
N ALA A 126 -4.17 3.07 -6.59
CA ALA A 126 -4.50 3.18 -8.01
C ALA A 126 -5.91 3.74 -8.23
N TYR A 127 -6.87 3.30 -7.42
CA TYR A 127 -8.23 3.84 -7.43
C TYR A 127 -8.27 5.34 -7.03
N LEU A 128 -7.49 5.77 -6.03
CA LEU A 128 -7.40 7.19 -5.66
C LEU A 128 -6.78 8.03 -6.78
N ILE A 129 -5.72 7.54 -7.43
CA ILE A 129 -5.11 8.16 -8.63
C ILE A 129 -6.14 8.36 -9.73
N ASN A 130 -6.95 7.32 -10.00
CA ASN A 130 -8.05 7.38 -10.97
C ASN A 130 -9.07 8.48 -10.60
N LYS A 131 -9.47 8.55 -9.32
CA LYS A 131 -10.44 9.56 -8.85
C LYS A 131 -9.90 10.99 -8.90
N LEU A 132 -8.59 11.16 -8.71
CA LEU A 132 -7.92 12.46 -8.83
C LEU A 132 -7.64 12.87 -10.27
N GLY A 133 -7.87 11.99 -11.26
CA GLY A 133 -7.58 12.27 -12.67
C GLY A 133 -6.09 12.35 -12.98
N LEU A 134 -5.22 11.82 -12.11
CA LEU A 134 -3.76 11.83 -12.31
C LEU A 134 -3.30 10.76 -13.32
N GLY A 135 -4.12 9.74 -13.53
CA GLY A 135 -3.90 8.64 -14.45
C GLY A 135 -5.16 7.81 -14.61
N ARG A 136 -5.15 6.89 -15.58
CA ARG A 136 -6.24 5.92 -15.78
C ARG A 136 -5.71 4.51 -15.65
N ASP A 137 -6.33 3.77 -14.75
CA ASP A 137 -6.11 2.36 -14.48
C ASP A 137 -4.60 2.04 -14.36
N PRO A 138 -3.86 2.74 -13.47
CA PRO A 138 -2.41 2.56 -13.36
C PRO A 138 -2.07 1.14 -12.92
N LEU A 139 -0.92 0.63 -13.38
CA LEU A 139 -0.42 -0.68 -12.99
C LEU A 139 -0.14 -0.74 -11.49
N ILE A 140 -0.31 -1.93 -10.93
CA ILE A 140 0.04 -2.23 -9.56
C ILE A 140 1.40 -2.88 -9.54
N VAL A 141 2.36 -2.29 -8.82
CA VAL A 141 3.70 -2.84 -8.64
C VAL A 141 3.95 -3.06 -7.15
N ILE A 142 4.05 -4.32 -6.74
CA ILE A 142 4.40 -4.69 -5.36
C ILE A 142 5.78 -5.31 -5.35
N ILE A 143 6.67 -4.73 -4.55
CA ILE A 143 8.07 -5.12 -4.44
C ILE A 143 8.26 -5.84 -3.11
N LYS A 144 8.62 -7.11 -3.16
CA LYS A 144 8.95 -7.91 -1.97
C LYS A 144 10.46 -7.96 -1.80
N SER A 145 10.97 -7.44 -0.69
CA SER A 145 12.40 -7.45 -0.37
C SER A 145 12.67 -8.05 1.01
N LYS A 146 13.89 -8.55 1.22
CA LYS A 146 14.36 -8.88 2.58
C LYS A 146 14.29 -7.64 3.46
N ARG A 147 13.96 -7.84 4.75
CA ARG A 147 14.02 -6.77 5.76
C ARG A 147 15.45 -6.66 6.27
N ASP A 148 16.29 -6.10 5.40
CA ASP A 148 17.72 -5.93 5.62
C ASP A 148 18.13 -4.55 5.07
N PRO A 149 18.58 -3.60 5.92
CA PRO A 149 19.07 -2.30 5.46
C PRO A 149 20.18 -2.39 4.41
N GLY A 150 20.96 -3.47 4.38
CA GLY A 150 22.02 -3.69 3.41
C GLY A 150 21.54 -3.76 1.95
N VAL A 151 20.25 -4.04 1.71
CA VAL A 151 19.69 -4.09 0.35
C VAL A 151 19.29 -2.72 -0.20
N VAL A 152 19.19 -1.69 0.65
CA VAL A 152 18.69 -0.34 0.28
C VAL A 152 19.40 0.25 -0.95
N PRO A 153 20.75 0.26 -1.04
CA PRO A 153 21.43 0.82 -2.21
C PRO A 153 21.07 0.09 -3.51
N SER A 154 20.91 -1.24 -3.44
CA SER A 154 20.52 -2.07 -4.59
C SER A 154 19.07 -1.81 -4.99
N LEU A 155 18.15 -1.79 -4.03
CA LEU A 155 16.73 -1.48 -4.27
C LEU A 155 16.57 -0.11 -4.92
N ARG A 156 17.18 0.94 -4.35
CA ARG A 156 17.09 2.31 -4.87
C ARG A 156 17.55 2.40 -6.32
N LYS A 157 18.61 1.68 -6.68
CA LYS A 157 19.14 1.69 -8.05
C LYS A 157 18.26 0.89 -9.02
N SER A 158 17.80 -0.28 -8.60
CA SER A 158 17.17 -1.26 -9.50
C SER A 158 15.67 -1.15 -9.64
N ILE A 159 14.95 -0.67 -8.62
CA ILE A 159 13.50 -0.54 -8.66
C ILE A 159 13.08 0.42 -9.78
N TYR A 160 13.73 1.59 -9.85
CA TYR A 160 13.35 2.62 -10.82
C TYR A 160 13.51 2.14 -12.26
N SER A 161 14.67 1.58 -12.62
CA SER A 161 14.88 1.05 -13.97
C SER A 161 13.93 -0.10 -14.26
N ALA A 162 13.78 -1.05 -13.33
CA ALA A 162 12.93 -2.22 -13.54
C ALA A 162 11.47 -1.85 -13.77
N VAL A 163 10.92 -0.91 -13.00
CA VAL A 163 9.53 -0.48 -13.15
C VAL A 163 9.32 0.28 -14.46
N VAL A 164 10.23 1.19 -14.83
CA VAL A 164 10.13 1.93 -16.08
C VAL A 164 10.21 1.01 -17.30
N ASP A 165 11.13 0.05 -17.29
CA ASP A 165 11.28 -0.93 -18.38
C ASP A 165 10.04 -1.81 -18.53
N TYR A 166 9.46 -2.27 -17.41
CA TYR A 166 8.25 -3.08 -17.43
C TYR A 166 7.01 -2.32 -17.89
N VAL A 167 6.83 -1.08 -17.44
CA VAL A 167 5.67 -0.26 -17.82
C VAL A 167 5.69 0.12 -19.30
N ASN A 168 6.88 0.20 -19.91
CA ASN A 168 7.05 0.48 -21.33
C ASN A 168 7.05 -0.76 -22.23
N SER A 169 7.06 -1.97 -21.66
CA SER A 169 7.05 -3.22 -22.43
C SER A 169 5.66 -3.82 -22.54
N ALA A 170 5.40 -4.53 -23.63
CA ALA A 170 4.14 -5.27 -23.84
C ALA A 170 4.19 -6.60 -23.07
N VAL A 171 4.07 -6.53 -21.75
CA VAL A 171 4.11 -7.70 -20.86
C VAL A 171 2.70 -8.21 -20.59
N GLU A 172 2.52 -9.53 -20.58
CA GLU A 172 1.29 -10.16 -20.09
C GLU A 172 1.16 -10.00 -18.57
N LEU A 173 -0.04 -9.66 -18.10
CA LEU A 173 -0.34 -9.48 -16.69
C LEU A 173 -1.26 -10.61 -16.19
N PRO A 174 -1.11 -11.07 -14.94
CA PRO A 174 -0.12 -10.62 -13.95
C PRO A 174 1.29 -11.16 -14.21
N ALA A 175 2.31 -10.42 -13.80
CA ALA A 175 3.71 -10.80 -13.94
C ALA A 175 4.43 -10.90 -12.60
N LYS A 176 5.38 -11.84 -12.51
CA LYS A 176 6.29 -12.02 -11.36
C LYS A 176 7.71 -12.07 -11.86
N VAL A 177 8.54 -11.15 -11.38
CA VAL A 177 9.91 -10.96 -11.84
C VAL A 177 10.85 -11.05 -10.66
N ARG A 178 11.79 -11.98 -10.72
CA ARG A 178 12.76 -12.18 -9.64
C ARG A 178 14.06 -11.47 -9.96
N PHE A 179 14.46 -10.59 -9.06
CA PHE A 179 15.78 -9.97 -9.04
C PHE A 179 16.62 -10.58 -7.92
N ARG A 180 17.89 -10.16 -7.82
CA ARG A 180 18.80 -10.62 -6.77
C ARG A 180 18.28 -10.31 -5.37
N ASP A 181 17.87 -9.06 -5.14
CA ASP A 181 17.55 -8.56 -3.80
C ASP A 181 16.05 -8.36 -3.55
N PHE A 182 15.22 -8.44 -4.60
CA PHE A 182 13.78 -8.30 -4.50
C PHE A 182 13.03 -9.14 -5.54
N THR A 183 11.73 -9.32 -5.32
CA THR A 183 10.80 -9.85 -6.30
C THR A 183 9.75 -8.79 -6.59
N MET A 184 9.50 -8.52 -7.87
CA MET A 184 8.51 -7.58 -8.33
C MET A 184 7.27 -8.34 -8.81
N TYR A 185 6.11 -7.97 -8.28
CA TYR A 185 4.80 -8.45 -8.72
C TYR A 185 4.11 -7.30 -9.42
N ILE A 186 3.61 -7.56 -10.61
CA ILE A 186 2.98 -6.55 -11.46
C ILE A 186 1.59 -7.06 -11.82
N ASP A 187 0.60 -6.22 -11.65
CA ASP A 187 -0.78 -6.55 -11.93
C ASP A 187 -1.52 -5.37 -12.56
N GLY A 188 -2.66 -5.65 -13.19
CA GLY A 188 -3.57 -4.64 -13.70
C GLY A 188 -4.40 -4.00 -12.60
N PHE A 189 -4.94 -2.82 -12.87
CA PHE A 189 -5.96 -2.23 -12.01
C PHE A 189 -7.23 -3.10 -12.02
N ASP A 190 -7.68 -3.53 -10.84
CA ASP A 190 -8.89 -4.34 -10.67
C ASP A 190 -10.04 -3.50 -10.10
N ARG A 191 -11.10 -3.32 -10.91
CA ARG A 191 -12.31 -2.58 -10.53
C ARG A 191 -13.10 -3.22 -9.39
N SER A 192 -12.85 -4.49 -9.05
CA SER A 192 -13.44 -5.14 -7.87
C SER A 192 -13.10 -4.40 -6.57
N ILE A 193 -12.04 -3.56 -6.57
CA ILE A 193 -11.66 -2.72 -5.45
C ILE A 193 -12.78 -1.80 -4.98
N GLU A 194 -13.70 -1.39 -5.85
CA GLU A 194 -14.86 -0.56 -5.46
C GLU A 194 -15.84 -1.31 -4.56
N ALA A 195 -16.04 -2.62 -4.79
CA ALA A 195 -16.88 -3.45 -3.94
C ALA A 195 -16.18 -3.72 -2.59
N ARG A 196 -14.88 -4.01 -2.62
CA ARG A 196 -14.03 -4.18 -1.43
C ARG A 196 -14.03 -2.92 -0.56
N LEU A 197 -13.89 -1.75 -1.19
CA LEU A 197 -13.95 -0.47 -0.50
C LEU A 197 -15.31 -0.25 0.15
N ARG A 198 -16.42 -0.49 -0.56
CA ARG A 198 -17.77 -0.39 0.02
C ARG A 198 -17.94 -1.26 1.26
N TRP A 199 -17.53 -2.54 1.18
CA TRP A 199 -17.55 -3.45 2.34
C TRP A 199 -16.72 -2.92 3.52
N ALA A 200 -15.54 -2.36 3.24
CA ALA A 200 -14.67 -1.81 4.28
C ALA A 200 -15.28 -0.56 4.93
N LEU A 201 -15.90 0.32 4.13
CA LEU A 201 -16.55 1.55 4.60
C LEU A 201 -17.76 1.27 5.50
N ASP A 202 -18.48 0.16 5.32
CA ASP A 202 -19.61 -0.18 6.19
C ASP A 202 -19.20 -0.32 7.67
N TYR A 203 -17.99 -0.79 7.96
CA TYR A 203 -17.44 -0.80 9.33
C TYR A 203 -17.29 0.62 9.89
N TRP A 204 -16.70 1.52 9.10
CA TRP A 204 -16.44 2.90 9.50
C TRP A 204 -17.70 3.76 9.57
N LEU A 205 -18.71 3.42 8.78
CA LEU A 205 -20.03 4.06 8.80
C LEU A 205 -20.95 3.47 9.87
N MET A 206 -20.42 2.60 10.74
CA MET A 206 -21.17 1.96 11.83
C MET A 206 -22.38 1.15 11.36
N ARG A 207 -22.34 0.63 10.12
CA ARG A 207 -23.38 -0.24 9.54
C ARG A 207 -23.18 -1.71 9.90
N ARG A 208 -21.99 -2.05 10.38
CA ARG A 208 -21.62 -3.37 10.89
C ARG A 208 -20.53 -3.27 11.96
N ASP A 209 -20.47 -4.28 12.82
CA ASP A 209 -19.41 -4.45 13.80
C ASP A 209 -18.11 -4.99 13.18
N ALA A 210 -17.04 -4.94 13.97
CA ALA A 210 -15.73 -5.44 13.59
C ALA A 210 -15.77 -6.96 13.37
N GLN A 211 -15.26 -7.44 12.24
CA GLN A 211 -15.18 -8.85 11.90
C GLN A 211 -13.79 -9.42 12.19
N ALA A 212 -13.75 -10.54 12.92
CA ALA A 212 -12.53 -11.30 13.09
C ALA A 212 -12.30 -12.23 11.89
N MET A 213 -11.05 -12.34 11.44
CA MET A 213 -10.62 -13.31 10.42
C MET A 213 -9.44 -14.12 10.94
N PRO A 214 -9.66 -14.98 11.94
CA PRO A 214 -8.58 -15.70 12.58
C PRO A 214 -7.99 -16.75 11.65
N SER A 215 -6.66 -16.82 11.65
CA SER A 215 -5.93 -17.96 11.06
C SER A 215 -4.69 -18.22 11.91
N PRO A 216 -4.25 -19.49 12.07
CA PRO A 216 -3.08 -19.80 12.89
C PRO A 216 -1.85 -18.96 12.51
N GLY A 217 -1.61 -18.80 11.21
CA GLY A 217 -0.53 -17.96 10.69
C GLY A 217 -0.66 -16.48 11.05
N LYS A 218 -1.84 -15.87 10.84
CA LYS A 218 -2.05 -14.44 11.16
C LYS A 218 -2.05 -14.20 12.67
N CYS A 219 -2.69 -15.07 13.43
CA CYS A 219 -2.80 -14.96 14.88
C CYS A 219 -1.46 -15.16 15.58
N SER A 220 -0.58 -16.04 15.09
CA SER A 220 0.74 -16.30 15.71
C SER A 220 1.68 -15.08 15.70
N VAL A 221 1.51 -14.18 14.73
CA VAL A 221 2.33 -12.95 14.60
C VAL A 221 1.58 -11.67 15.01
N CYS A 222 0.33 -11.78 15.44
CA CYS A 222 -0.49 -10.64 15.81
C CYS A 222 -0.10 -10.10 17.19
N GLU A 223 0.13 -8.79 17.29
CA GLU A 223 0.57 -8.13 18.53
C GLU A 223 -0.49 -8.22 19.65
N TYR A 224 -1.75 -8.42 19.27
CA TYR A 224 -2.89 -8.52 20.19
C TYR A 224 -3.25 -9.97 20.56
N ARG A 225 -2.45 -10.97 20.17
CA ARG A 225 -2.75 -12.41 20.38
C ARG A 225 -3.05 -12.74 21.85
N GLY A 226 -2.37 -12.10 22.80
CA GLY A 226 -2.56 -12.35 24.24
C GLY A 226 -4.01 -12.12 24.69
N ASN A 227 -4.62 -11.04 24.20
CA ASN A 227 -5.90 -10.53 24.71
C ASN A 227 -7.04 -10.64 23.67
N CYS A 228 -6.77 -11.08 22.45
CA CYS A 228 -7.78 -11.23 21.41
C CYS A 228 -8.72 -12.41 21.70
N PRO A 229 -10.04 -12.18 21.86
CA PRO A 229 -11.01 -13.24 22.14
C PRO A 229 -11.25 -14.18 20.95
N PHE A 230 -10.85 -13.76 19.75
CA PHE A 230 -11.03 -14.51 18.50
C PHE A 230 -9.75 -15.22 18.03
N LYS A 231 -8.70 -15.31 18.86
CA LYS A 231 -7.44 -15.94 18.46
C LYS A 231 -7.67 -17.39 18.02
N ALA A 232 -7.07 -17.79 16.89
CA ALA A 232 -7.04 -19.20 16.50
C ALA A 232 -6.24 -19.99 17.55
N LEU A 233 -6.77 -21.15 17.94
CA LEU A 233 -6.02 -22.15 18.70
C LEU A 233 -4.98 -22.78 17.77
N GLU A 234 -3.83 -23.17 18.34
CA GLU A 234 -2.75 -23.85 17.59
C GLU A 234 -3.17 -25.24 17.13
#